data_AF-A0A7S1ESR9-F1
#
_entry.id   AF-A0A7S1ESR9-F1
#
_cell.length_a   1.000
_cell.length_b   1.000
_cell.length_c   1.000
_cell.angle_alpha   90.00
_cell.angle_beta   90.00
_cell.angle_gamma   90.00
#
_symmetry.space_group_name_H-M   'P 1'
#
loop_
_entity.id
_entity.type
_entity.pdbx_description
1 polymer ?
#
loop_
_entity_poly.entity_id
_entity_poly.type
_entity_poly.pdbx_seq_one_letter_code
_entity_poly.pdbx_strand_id
1 'polypeptide(L)'
;HRLRHDSVIVDTFQGQYRSTVVCPDCDRVSVTFDPYMYLTLPIPTKTERNILVILTRLPTTQQLPGKRELHSLESQTGFLGDQKITPRPVKYSVTVPINGIVQDLRVKLGALSNIDSTRIVFSRMSLNRLQDQPLDDKMSLDHLKGLNICVVAYEVDYPVYE
;
A
#
# COMPACT_ATOMS: atom_id res chain seq x y z
N HIS A 1 -37.16 26.58 -24.18
CA HIS A 1 -37.70 25.50 -23.32
C HIS A 1 -38.95 25.91 -22.52
N ARG A 2 -39.05 27.16 -22.03
CA ARG A 2 -40.13 27.62 -21.10
C ARG A 2 -41.56 27.47 -21.62
N LEU A 3 -41.78 27.47 -22.93
CA LEU A 3 -43.11 27.26 -23.53
C LEU A 3 -43.62 25.80 -23.43
N ARG A 4 -42.76 24.84 -23.11
CA ARG A 4 -43.14 23.41 -22.98
C ARG A 4 -43.09 22.89 -21.55
N HIS A 5 -42.22 23.46 -20.71
CA HIS A 5 -42.05 23.07 -19.31
C HIS A 5 -41.91 24.34 -18.46
N ASP A 6 -42.96 24.62 -17.68
CA ASP A 6 -43.07 25.78 -16.79
C ASP A 6 -43.47 25.28 -15.39
N SER A 7 -42.49 25.13 -14.50
CA SER A 7 -42.72 24.66 -13.13
C SER A 7 -41.57 25.10 -12.23
N VAL A 8 -41.86 25.28 -10.94
CA VAL A 8 -40.85 25.64 -9.92
C VAL A 8 -39.68 24.65 -9.86
N ILE A 9 -39.93 23.38 -10.17
CA ILE A 9 -38.89 22.34 -10.20
C ILE A 9 -37.91 22.58 -11.35
N VAL A 10 -38.43 22.95 -12.52
CA VAL A 10 -37.61 23.31 -13.69
C VAL A 10 -36.79 24.56 -13.40
N ASP A 11 -37.41 25.61 -12.84
CA ASP A 11 -36.72 26.86 -12.56
C ASP A 11 -35.61 26.72 -11.50
N THR A 12 -35.78 25.78 -10.55
CA THR A 12 -34.85 25.62 -9.43
C THR A 12 -33.76 24.57 -9.69
N PHE A 13 -34.08 23.48 -10.40
CA PHE A 13 -33.19 22.31 -10.50
C PHE A 13 -32.72 21.99 -11.92
N GLN A 14 -33.24 22.65 -12.96
CA GLN A 14 -32.83 22.38 -14.33
C GLN A 14 -31.59 23.19 -14.71
N GLY A 15 -30.48 22.49 -14.94
CA GLY A 15 -29.31 23.02 -15.61
C GLY A 15 -29.38 22.82 -17.13
N GLN A 16 -28.40 23.38 -17.84
CA GLN A 16 -28.28 23.19 -19.29
C GLN A 16 -26.83 22.86 -19.66
N TYR A 17 -26.62 21.71 -20.32
CA TYR A 17 -25.33 21.35 -20.91
C TYR A 17 -25.13 22.13 -22.20
N ARG A 18 -23.93 22.65 -22.43
CA ARG A 18 -23.52 23.19 -23.72
C ARG A 18 -22.60 22.17 -24.41
N SER A 19 -23.16 21.39 -25.32
CA SER A 19 -22.39 20.46 -26.14
C SER A 19 -21.95 21.17 -27.42
N THR A 20 -20.66 21.13 -27.72
CA THR A 20 -20.11 21.67 -28.97
C THR A 20 -19.51 20.54 -29.77
N VAL A 21 -20.06 20.29 -30.96
CA VAL A 21 -19.58 19.26 -31.87
C VAL A 21 -19.04 19.95 -33.11
N VAL A 22 -17.78 19.68 -33.45
CA VAL A 22 -17.17 20.12 -34.71
C VAL A 22 -17.16 18.93 -35.65
N CYS A 23 -17.78 19.08 -36.81
CA CYS A 23 -17.76 18.04 -37.84
C CYS A 23 -16.36 17.95 -38.45
N PRO A 24 -15.71 16.76 -38.46
CA PRO A 24 -14.35 16.62 -38.96
C PRO A 24 -14.20 16.78 -40.48
N ASP A 25 -15.29 16.66 -41.25
CA ASP A 25 -15.24 16.72 -42.71
C ASP A 25 -15.53 18.10 -43.30
N CYS A 26 -16.25 18.95 -42.57
CA CYS A 26 -16.74 20.24 -43.09
C CYS A 26 -16.55 21.43 -42.13
N ASP A 27 -15.84 21.23 -41.02
CA ASP A 27 -15.54 22.22 -39.97
C ASP A 27 -16.77 22.95 -39.40
N ARG A 28 -17.98 22.42 -39.65
CA ARG A 28 -19.21 22.99 -39.15
C ARG A 28 -19.28 22.80 -37.64
N VAL A 29 -19.41 23.91 -36.94
CA VAL A 29 -19.61 23.93 -35.49
C VAL A 29 -21.11 23.87 -35.18
N SER A 30 -21.51 22.80 -34.50
CA SER A 30 -22.86 22.65 -33.96
C SER A 30 -22.82 22.84 -32.44
N VAL A 31 -23.62 23.77 -31.93
CA VAL A 31 -23.76 24.01 -30.48
C VAL A 31 -25.18 23.62 -30.09
N THR A 32 -25.32 22.61 -29.22
CA THR A 32 -26.59 22.18 -28.66
C THR A 32 -26.64 22.47 -27.17
N PHE A 33 -27.83 22.84 -26.69
CA PHE A 33 -28.07 23.21 -25.30
C PHE A 33 -29.12 22.27 -24.67
N ASP A 34 -28.64 21.21 -24.03
CA ASP A 34 -29.47 20.10 -23.58
C ASP A 34 -29.83 20.26 -22.09
N PRO A 35 -31.13 20.23 -21.71
CA PRO A 35 -31.53 20.38 -20.32
C PRO A 35 -31.18 19.14 -19.49
N TYR A 36 -30.73 19.33 -18.25
CA TYR A 36 -30.48 18.25 -17.30
C TYR A 36 -31.03 18.59 -15.91
N MET A 37 -31.49 17.59 -15.17
CA MET A 37 -31.98 17.72 -13.79
C MET A 37 -30.99 17.19 -12.76
N TYR A 38 -30.04 16.36 -13.19
CA TYR A 38 -29.03 15.74 -12.35
C TYR A 38 -27.75 15.56 -13.15
N LEU A 39 -26.61 15.65 -12.46
CA LEU A 39 -25.29 15.38 -13.03
C LEU A 39 -24.84 13.99 -12.56
N THR A 40 -24.63 13.08 -13.50
CA THR A 40 -23.89 11.85 -13.21
C THR A 40 -22.42 12.21 -13.10
N LEU A 41 -21.89 12.22 -11.88
CA LEU A 41 -20.46 12.38 -11.64
C LEU A 41 -19.80 11.01 -11.57
N PRO A 42 -18.68 10.77 -12.27
CA PRO A 42 -17.94 9.53 -12.11
C PRO A 42 -17.43 9.44 -10.67
N ILE A 43 -17.63 8.29 -10.04
CA ILE A 43 -17.05 8.03 -8.71
C ILE A 43 -15.53 7.94 -8.90
N PRO A 44 -14.71 8.74 -8.18
CA PRO A 44 -13.26 8.61 -8.25
C PRO A 44 -12.88 7.22 -7.74
N THR A 45 -12.39 6.38 -8.64
CA THR A 45 -11.89 5.05 -8.28
C THR A 45 -10.56 5.23 -7.56
N LYS A 46 -10.46 4.72 -6.33
CA LYS A 46 -9.17 4.64 -5.65
C LYS A 46 -8.25 3.76 -6.48
N THR A 47 -7.07 4.26 -6.82
CA THR A 47 -6.05 3.52 -7.59
C THR A 47 -5.05 2.80 -6.69
N GLU A 48 -5.09 3.09 -5.38
CA GLU A 48 -4.21 2.52 -4.36
C GLU A 48 -5.00 1.81 -3.25
N ARG A 49 -4.33 0.86 -2.59
CA ARG A 49 -4.81 0.11 -1.42
C ARG A 49 -3.72 -0.02 -0.37
N ASN A 50 -4.10 -0.26 0.88
CA ASN A 50 -3.16 -0.57 1.96
C ASN A 50 -3.06 -2.08 2.16
N ILE A 51 -1.84 -2.59 2.25
CA ILE A 51 -1.54 -3.98 2.62
C ILE A 51 -0.83 -3.97 3.97
N LEU A 52 -1.33 -4.78 4.90
CA LEU A 52 -0.69 -4.99 6.20
C LEU A 52 0.41 -6.04 6.07
N VAL A 53 1.63 -5.65 6.44
CA VAL A 53 2.79 -6.53 6.46
C VAL A 53 3.36 -6.63 7.87
N ILE A 54 3.64 -7.84 8.34
CA ILE A 54 4.38 -8.08 9.58
C ILE A 54 5.85 -8.27 9.22
N LEU A 55 6.72 -7.31 9.56
CA LEU A 55 8.15 -7.37 9.28
C LEU A 55 8.94 -7.81 10.52
N THR A 56 9.74 -8.86 10.35
CA THR A 56 10.72 -9.32 11.33
C THR A 56 12.12 -8.96 10.85
N ARG A 57 12.82 -8.11 11.61
CA ARG A 57 14.18 -7.68 11.30
C ARG A 57 15.22 -8.69 11.79
N LEU A 58 16.43 -8.57 11.26
CA LEU A 58 17.58 -9.31 11.79
C LEU A 58 17.99 -8.77 13.16
N PRO A 59 18.48 -9.64 14.07
CA PRO A 59 19.03 -9.19 15.34
C PRO A 59 20.26 -8.32 15.10
N THR A 60 20.21 -7.07 15.52
CA THR A 60 21.37 -6.17 15.49
C THR A 60 22.19 -6.38 16.77
N THR A 61 23.49 -6.61 16.63
CA THR A 61 24.43 -6.50 17.76
C THR A 61 24.54 -5.03 18.13
N GLN A 62 23.88 -4.61 19.21
CA GLN A 62 24.13 -3.32 19.83
C GLN A 62 25.10 -3.52 21.01
N GLN A 63 26.26 -2.87 20.98
CA GLN A 63 27.02 -2.64 22.20
C GLN A 63 26.22 -1.66 23.05
N LEU A 64 25.62 -2.12 24.15
CA LEU A 64 24.98 -1.21 25.10
C LEU A 64 26.06 -0.32 25.75
N PRO A 65 25.90 1.01 25.81
CA PRO A 65 26.72 1.83 26.71
C PRO A 65 26.47 1.32 28.14
N GLY A 66 27.56 0.98 28.84
CA GLY A 66 27.55 0.20 30.08
C GLY A 66 26.46 0.63 31.06
N LYS A 67 25.60 -0.33 31.45
CA LYS A 67 24.78 -0.18 32.66
C LYS A 67 25.75 0.06 33.82
N ARG A 68 25.67 1.24 34.45
CA ARG A 68 26.32 1.49 35.75
C ARG A 68 25.81 0.42 36.72
N GLU A 69 26.74 -0.36 37.24
CA GLU A 69 26.50 -1.44 38.17
C GLU A 69 25.78 -0.91 39.41
N LEU A 70 24.60 -1.45 39.72
CA LEU A 70 24.14 -1.51 41.10
C LEU A 70 24.52 -2.89 41.63
N HIS A 71 25.40 -2.87 42.63
CA HIS A 71 25.99 -4.02 43.30
C HIS A 71 24.98 -5.14 43.62
N SER A 72 25.28 -6.34 43.12
CA SER A 72 25.13 -7.57 43.90
C SER A 72 26.30 -8.48 43.57
N LEU A 73 27.04 -8.88 44.61
CA LEU A 73 28.26 -9.68 44.54
C LEU A 73 27.92 -11.12 44.11
N GLU A 74 28.15 -11.46 42.85
CA GLU A 74 28.47 -12.83 42.44
C GLU A 74 29.59 -12.82 41.38
N SER A 75 30.54 -13.73 41.61
CA SER A 75 31.93 -13.75 41.15
C SER A 75 32.14 -14.29 39.72
N GLN A 76 32.98 -13.56 38.96
CA GLN A 76 33.96 -13.99 37.92
C GLN A 76 33.68 -15.33 37.19
N THR A 77 33.33 -15.32 35.91
CA THR A 77 34.30 -15.24 34.79
C THR A 77 33.75 -14.49 33.58
N GLY A 78 34.58 -13.68 32.94
CA GLY A 78 34.22 -12.87 31.78
C GLY A 78 33.94 -13.70 30.53
N PHE A 79 32.74 -13.52 29.97
CA PHE A 79 32.49 -13.61 28.54
C PHE A 79 31.88 -12.27 28.11
N LEU A 80 32.58 -11.53 27.25
CA LEU A 80 31.98 -10.48 26.42
C LEU A 80 31.01 -11.18 25.45
N GLY A 81 29.83 -11.53 25.94
CA GLY A 81 28.75 -12.02 25.12
C GLY A 81 28.04 -10.83 24.50
N ASP A 82 28.14 -10.68 23.18
CA ASP A 82 27.25 -9.80 22.41
C ASP A 82 25.80 -10.15 22.76
N GLN A 83 25.10 -9.26 23.49
CA GLN A 83 23.66 -9.43 23.69
C GLN A 83 22.95 -9.10 22.38
N LYS A 84 22.72 -10.14 21.55
CA LYS A 84 21.88 -10.03 20.37
C LYS A 84 20.44 -9.74 20.81
N ILE A 85 19.96 -8.53 20.57
CA ILE A 85 18.56 -8.16 20.79
C ILE A 85 17.76 -8.72 19.62
N THR A 86 16.83 -9.62 19.89
CA THR A 86 15.87 -10.09 18.88
C THR A 86 14.77 -9.02 18.70
N PRO A 87 14.65 -8.39 17.52
CA PRO A 87 13.65 -7.37 17.30
C PRO A 87 12.27 -8.01 17.28
N ARG A 88 11.30 -7.39 17.98
CA ARG A 88 9.89 -7.80 17.89
C ARG A 88 9.36 -7.52 16.49
N PRO A 89 8.51 -8.39 15.93
CA PRO A 89 7.88 -8.13 14.64
C PRO A 89 7.06 -6.83 14.67
N VAL A 90 7.20 -6.00 13.64
CA VAL A 90 6.51 -4.71 13.51
C VAL A 90 5.51 -4.77 12.37
N LYS A 91 4.30 -4.25 12.60
CA LYS A 91 3.24 -4.16 11.58
C LYS A 91 3.38 -2.86 10.78
N TYR A 92 3.48 -2.97 9.46
CA TYR A 92 3.47 -1.85 8.52
C TYR A 92 2.18 -1.88 7.70
N SER A 93 1.59 -0.70 7.50
CA SER A 93 0.55 -0.49 6.49
C SER A 93 1.20 0.13 5.26
N VAL A 94 1.34 -0.64 4.19
CA VAL A 94 2.03 -0.20 2.97
C VAL A 94 1.00 0.12 1.89
N THR A 95 1.02 1.35 1.40
CA THR A 95 0.12 1.82 0.35
C THR A 95 0.68 1.46 -1.02
N VAL A 96 -0.02 0.66 -1.82
CA VAL A 96 0.43 0.15 -3.13
C VAL A 96 -0.68 0.28 -4.18
N PRO A 97 -0.35 0.36 -5.47
CA PRO A 97 -1.35 0.35 -6.54
C PRO A 97 -2.23 -0.90 -6.47
N ILE A 98 -3.52 -0.77 -6.79
CA ILE A 98 -4.45 -1.92 -6.76
C ILE A 98 -3.98 -3.00 -7.74
N ASN A 99 -3.56 -2.62 -8.93
CA ASN A 99 -3.06 -3.53 -9.97
C ASN A 99 -1.53 -3.70 -9.93
N GLY A 100 -0.90 -3.38 -8.80
CA GLY A 100 0.55 -3.50 -8.62
C GLY A 100 1.03 -4.93 -8.41
N ILE A 101 2.34 -5.08 -8.31
CA ILE A 101 3.04 -6.36 -8.10
C ILE A 101 3.76 -6.40 -6.74
N VAL A 102 4.23 -7.59 -6.34
CA VAL A 102 4.95 -7.77 -5.06
C VAL A 102 6.22 -6.93 -4.98
N GLN A 103 6.88 -6.67 -6.11
CA GLN A 103 8.03 -5.77 -6.17
C GLN A 103 7.69 -4.35 -5.67
N ASP A 104 6.53 -3.81 -6.04
CA ASP A 104 6.07 -2.48 -5.59
C ASP A 104 5.91 -2.45 -4.06
N LEU A 105 5.36 -3.54 -3.51
CA LEU A 105 5.22 -3.72 -2.07
C LEU A 105 6.59 -3.76 -1.39
N ARG A 106 7.58 -4.40 -2.00
CA ARG A 106 8.93 -4.52 -1.46
C ARG A 106 9.66 -3.20 -1.40
N VAL A 107 9.67 -2.47 -2.52
CA VAL A 107 10.32 -1.17 -2.62
C VAL A 107 9.71 -0.19 -1.63
N LYS A 108 8.37 -0.13 -1.55
CA LYS A 108 7.69 0.76 -0.59
C LYS A 108 7.91 0.35 0.86
N LEU A 109 7.93 -0.96 1.18
CA LEU A 109 8.26 -1.41 2.53
C LEU A 109 9.71 -1.14 2.89
N GLY A 110 10.65 -1.30 1.95
CA GLY A 110 12.06 -0.98 2.14
C GLY A 110 12.26 0.49 2.50
N ALA A 111 11.61 1.39 1.75
CA ALA A 111 11.62 2.82 2.05
C ALA A 111 11.03 3.15 3.44
N LEU A 112 9.91 2.53 3.83
CA LEU A 112 9.28 2.76 5.14
C LEU A 112 10.06 2.17 6.31
N SER A 113 10.75 1.05 6.09
CA SER A 113 11.51 0.34 7.11
C SER A 113 13.00 0.66 7.07
N ASN A 114 13.49 1.52 6.18
CA ASN A 114 14.94 1.79 6.04
C ASN A 114 15.77 0.49 5.91
N ILE A 115 15.24 -0.49 5.18
CA ILE A 115 15.92 -1.72 4.80
C ILE A 115 16.01 -1.73 3.28
N ASP A 116 17.13 -2.17 2.73
CA ASP A 116 17.26 -2.38 1.29
C ASP A 116 16.18 -3.35 0.81
N SER A 117 15.44 -2.99 -0.25
CA SER A 117 14.39 -3.86 -0.78
C SER A 117 14.93 -5.22 -1.21
N THR A 118 16.17 -5.33 -1.68
CA THR A 118 16.77 -6.63 -2.07
C THR A 118 16.93 -7.60 -0.89
N ARG A 119 16.93 -7.07 0.34
CA ARG A 119 17.09 -7.83 1.59
C ARG A 119 15.77 -8.15 2.28
N ILE A 120 14.63 -7.92 1.62
CA ILE A 120 13.31 -8.22 2.15
C ILE A 120 12.71 -9.42 1.40
N VAL A 121 12.41 -10.49 2.13
CA VAL A 121 11.69 -11.65 1.59
C VAL A 121 10.27 -11.64 2.12
N PHE A 122 9.30 -11.79 1.23
CA PHE A 122 7.89 -11.92 1.60
C PHE A 122 7.44 -13.37 1.59
N SER A 123 6.58 -13.72 2.54
CA SER A 123 5.90 -15.01 2.60
C SER A 123 4.41 -14.80 2.91
N ARG A 124 3.58 -15.69 2.36
CA ARG A 124 2.17 -15.73 2.72
C ARG A 124 2.01 -16.50 4.04
N MET A 125 1.24 -15.95 4.96
CA MET A 125 0.75 -16.67 6.14
C MET A 125 -0.78 -16.80 6.05
N SER A 126 -1.27 -18.02 6.24
CA SER A 126 -2.70 -18.33 6.33
C SER A 126 -2.94 -19.28 7.49
N LEU A 127 -3.95 -19.00 8.32
CA LEU A 127 -4.28 -19.82 9.50
C LEU A 127 -3.07 -20.05 10.42
N ASN A 128 -2.29 -19.00 10.70
CA ASN A 128 -1.03 -19.06 11.46
C ASN A 128 0.04 -20.02 10.91
N ARG A 129 -0.12 -20.51 9.67
CA ARG A 129 0.85 -21.33 8.97
C ARG A 129 1.52 -20.50 7.88
N LEU A 130 2.85 -20.45 7.94
CA LEU A 130 3.65 -19.89 6.86
C LEU A 130 3.64 -20.84 5.66
N GLN A 131 3.49 -20.30 4.45
CA GLN A 131 3.64 -21.07 3.23
C GLN A 131 5.13 -21.20 2.88
N ASP A 132 5.53 -22.40 2.43
CA ASP A 132 6.94 -22.76 2.26
C ASP A 132 7.67 -21.99 1.14
N GLN A 133 6.93 -21.35 0.23
CA GLN A 133 7.50 -20.59 -0.89
C GLN A 133 7.40 -19.08 -0.64
N PRO A 134 8.49 -18.31 -0.88
CA PRO A 134 8.43 -16.87 -0.87
C PRO A 134 7.55 -16.34 -2.01
N LEU A 135 6.97 -15.17 -1.81
CA LEU A 135 6.18 -14.49 -2.84
C LEU A 135 7.10 -13.97 -3.95
N ASP A 136 6.80 -14.35 -5.20
CA ASP A 136 7.52 -13.89 -6.38
C ASP A 136 7.25 -12.40 -6.65
N ASP A 137 8.26 -11.66 -7.08
CA ASP A 137 8.17 -10.22 -7.35
C ASP A 137 7.19 -9.87 -8.45
N LYS A 138 7.09 -10.75 -9.45
CA LYS A 138 6.22 -10.59 -10.61
C LYS A 138 4.77 -10.94 -10.31
N MET A 139 4.49 -11.46 -9.11
CA MET A 139 3.15 -11.83 -8.70
C MET A 139 2.26 -10.58 -8.53
N SER A 140 1.07 -10.62 -9.14
CA SER A 140 0.05 -9.60 -8.90
C SER A 140 -0.41 -9.61 -7.44
N LEU A 141 -0.51 -8.42 -6.84
CA LEU A 141 -1.00 -8.20 -5.48
C LEU A 141 -2.47 -8.61 -5.30
N ASP A 142 -3.21 -8.87 -6.39
CA ASP A 142 -4.58 -9.37 -6.33
C ASP A 142 -4.69 -10.75 -5.70
N HIS A 143 -3.64 -11.57 -5.81
CA HIS A 143 -3.55 -12.86 -5.15
C HIS A 143 -3.32 -12.77 -3.63
N LEU A 144 -3.17 -11.56 -3.10
CA LEU A 144 -3.07 -11.29 -1.65
C LEU A 144 -4.41 -10.77 -1.07
N LYS A 145 -5.49 -10.79 -1.85
CA LYS A 145 -6.84 -10.45 -1.39
C LYS A 145 -7.46 -11.66 -0.67
N GLY A 146 -7.76 -11.52 0.63
CA GLY A 146 -8.50 -12.54 1.38
C GLY A 146 -8.49 -12.30 2.90
N LEU A 147 -9.59 -12.64 3.59
CA LEU A 147 -9.75 -12.40 5.04
C LEU A 147 -8.75 -13.16 5.92
N ASN A 148 -8.13 -14.22 5.39
CA ASN A 148 -7.19 -15.07 6.11
C ASN A 148 -5.75 -14.98 5.59
N ILE A 149 -5.45 -14.01 4.72
CA ILE A 149 -4.11 -13.83 4.15
C ILE A 149 -3.40 -12.72 4.90
N CYS A 150 -2.34 -13.06 5.62
CA CYS A 150 -1.40 -12.12 6.20
C CYS A 150 -0.08 -12.18 5.42
N VAL A 151 0.48 -11.02 5.07
CA VAL A 151 1.81 -10.95 4.46
C VAL A 151 2.83 -10.81 5.58
N VAL A 152 3.79 -11.72 5.62
CA VAL A 152 4.92 -11.65 6.55
C VAL A 152 6.17 -11.36 5.75
N ALA A 153 7.03 -10.50 6.28
CA ALA A 153 8.29 -10.11 5.69
C ALA A 153 9.43 -10.42 6.65
N TYR A 154 10.56 -10.84 6.10
CA TYR A 154 11.79 -11.11 6.83
C TYR A 154 12.93 -10.34 6.19
N GLU A 155 13.74 -9.70 7.01
CA GLU A 155 15.03 -9.19 6.59
C GLU A 155 16.05 -10.33 6.52
N VAL A 156 16.87 -10.34 5.48
CA VAL A 156 17.91 -11.35 5.25
C VAL A 156 19.30 -10.70 5.12
N ASP A 157 20.34 -11.46 5.45
CA ASP A 157 21.73 -10.96 5.48
C ASP A 157 22.26 -10.60 4.09
N TYR A 158 21.80 -11.33 3.07
CA TYR A 158 22.26 -11.20 1.69
C TYR A 158 21.09 -10.84 0.77
N PRO A 159 21.32 -10.03 -0.28
CA PRO A 159 20.30 -9.71 -1.26
C PRO A 159 19.82 -10.99 -1.96
N VAL A 160 18.49 -11.14 -2.11
CA VAL A 160 17.86 -12.33 -2.72
C VAL A 160 17.46 -12.06 -4.17
N TYR A 161 17.38 -10.79 -4.56
CA TYR A 161 16.90 -10.35 -5.87
C TYR A 161 17.88 -9.31 -6.42
N GLU A 162 18.26 -9.46 -7.70
CA GLU A 162 19.10 -8.53 -8.46
C GLU A 162 18.29 -7.36 -9.04
#